data_AF-A0A1F3TPF2-F1
#
_entry.id   AF-A0A1F3TPF2-F1
#
_cell.length_a   1.000
_cell.length_b   1.000
_cell.length_c   1.000
_cell.angle_alpha   90.00
_cell.angle_beta   90.00
_cell.angle_gamma   90.00
#
_symmetry.space_group_name_H-M   'P 1'
#
loop_
_entity.id
_entity.type
_entity.pdbx_description
1 polymer ?
#
loop_
_entity_poly.entity_id
_entity_poly.type
_entity_poly.pdbx_seq_one_letter_code
_entity_poly.pdbx_strand_id
1 'polypeptide(L)'
;MAKGSLREKKERQEQIVDCLRSEAYWTSQKLCNHLNTSYRTLMRDLAELKEAGVPIESERGRGGGISLVGRWGIRNLHLNNSEVISLLVSLAITESIKSPILVDNVRSIKNRISSAFPIEQQQVISKIRKRILVGNIASENVIRSYSPPRQSVLSDLTDSFFNLNKIEIRYLSSKNEITDRLIEPQMLALEFPVWYFLCWDELRQDARLFRIDRILSTKKTNMTFKIRRSDAFMEGAHELFNNI
;
A
#
# COMPACT_ATOMS: atom_id res chain seq x y z
N MET A 1 -26.98 27.44 14.53
CA MET A 1 -27.64 26.22 15.05
C MET A 1 -27.40 24.96 14.20
N ALA A 2 -26.93 25.03 12.94
CA ALA A 2 -26.76 23.83 12.09
C ALA A 2 -25.50 22.96 12.37
N LYS A 3 -24.44 23.50 12.98
CA LYS A 3 -23.18 22.77 13.24
C LYS A 3 -23.30 21.67 14.31
N GLY A 4 -24.21 21.81 15.28
CA GLY A 4 -24.43 20.79 16.33
C GLY A 4 -25.07 19.52 15.76
N SER A 5 -26.12 19.68 14.96
CA SER A 5 -26.88 18.55 14.38
C SER A 5 -26.07 17.64 13.45
N LEU A 6 -25.13 18.20 12.68
CA LEU A 6 -24.24 17.41 11.81
C LEU A 6 -23.21 16.60 12.60
N ARG A 7 -22.67 17.18 13.68
CA ARG A 7 -21.71 16.49 14.56
C ARG A 7 -22.38 15.35 15.32
N GLU A 8 -23.55 15.63 15.90
CA GLU A 8 -24.39 14.61 16.58
C GLU A 8 -24.82 13.48 15.64
N LYS A 9 -25.08 13.80 14.37
CA LYS A 9 -25.37 12.78 13.34
C LYS A 9 -24.16 11.90 13.06
N LYS A 10 -22.98 12.49 12.87
CA LYS A 10 -21.76 11.74 12.58
C LYS A 10 -21.37 10.83 13.76
N GLU A 11 -21.40 11.36 14.98
CA GLU A 11 -21.13 10.59 16.20
C GLU A 11 -22.11 9.41 16.34
N ARG A 12 -23.40 9.63 16.07
CA ARG A 12 -24.40 8.54 16.09
C ARG A 12 -24.15 7.50 14.99
N GLN A 13 -23.75 7.90 13.78
CA GLN A 13 -23.41 6.98 12.70
C GLN A 13 -22.18 6.11 13.05
N GLU A 14 -21.17 6.69 13.69
CA GLU A 14 -20.01 5.95 14.22
C GLU A 14 -20.45 4.92 15.28
N GLN A 15 -21.31 5.34 16.22
CA GLN A 15 -21.85 4.44 17.24
C GLN A 15 -22.69 3.28 16.65
N ILE A 16 -23.49 3.53 15.61
CA ILE A 16 -24.22 2.48 14.90
C ILE A 16 -23.24 1.42 14.38
N VAL A 17 -22.18 1.84 13.70
CA VAL A 17 -21.18 0.91 13.14
C VAL A 17 -20.48 0.13 14.25
N ASP A 18 -20.16 0.76 15.37
CA ASP A 18 -19.52 0.08 16.49
C ASP A 18 -20.42 -0.96 17.16
N CYS A 19 -21.71 -0.68 17.31
CA CYS A 19 -22.68 -1.70 17.72
C CYS A 19 -22.68 -2.88 16.74
N LEU A 20 -22.79 -2.61 15.43
CA LEU A 20 -22.83 -3.67 14.42
C LEU A 20 -21.53 -4.50 14.33
N ARG A 21 -20.41 -3.99 14.88
CA ARG A 21 -19.16 -4.75 15.06
C ARG A 21 -19.13 -5.58 16.35
N SER A 22 -19.84 -5.17 17.39
CA SER A 22 -19.75 -5.78 18.72
C SER A 22 -20.53 -7.08 18.84
N GLU A 23 -21.67 -7.20 18.16
CA GLU A 23 -22.52 -8.38 18.21
C GLU A 23 -22.83 -8.92 16.81
N ALA A 24 -23.32 -10.17 16.80
CA ALA A 24 -23.73 -10.87 15.60
C ALA A 24 -24.85 -10.18 14.83
N TYR A 25 -25.87 -9.77 15.57
CA TYR A 25 -27.11 -9.24 15.04
C TYR A 25 -27.69 -8.29 16.06
N TRP A 26 -28.10 -7.12 15.59
CA TRP A 26 -28.86 -6.17 16.37
C TRP A 26 -30.28 -6.07 15.86
N THR A 27 -31.28 -6.18 16.72
CA THR A 27 -32.62 -5.77 16.32
C THR A 27 -32.69 -4.25 16.23
N SER A 28 -33.54 -3.73 15.34
CA SER A 28 -33.75 -2.29 15.23
C SER A 28 -34.19 -1.67 16.57
N GLN A 29 -34.98 -2.40 17.35
CA GLN A 29 -35.40 -1.96 18.68
C GLN A 29 -34.23 -1.85 19.67
N LYS A 30 -33.33 -2.85 19.70
CA LYS A 30 -32.15 -2.80 20.57
C LYS A 30 -31.24 -1.63 20.21
N LEU A 31 -31.02 -1.37 18.91
CA LEU A 31 -30.24 -0.21 18.47
C LEU A 31 -30.90 1.12 18.85
N CYS A 32 -32.22 1.25 18.64
CA CYS A 32 -32.95 2.45 19.04
C CYS A 32 -32.81 2.73 20.53
N ASN A 33 -32.96 1.69 21.35
CA ASN A 33 -32.84 1.80 22.81
C ASN A 33 -31.40 2.11 23.24
N HIS A 34 -30.40 1.45 22.64
CA HIS A 34 -28.99 1.63 23.01
C HIS A 34 -28.44 3.00 22.60
N LEU A 35 -28.87 3.51 21.45
CA LEU A 35 -28.42 4.79 20.89
C LEU A 35 -29.35 5.96 21.22
N ASN A 36 -30.39 5.71 22.02
CA ASN A 36 -31.44 6.67 22.40
C ASN A 36 -31.99 7.46 21.20
N THR A 37 -32.36 6.76 20.13
CA THR A 37 -32.82 7.35 18.86
C THR A 37 -34.12 6.74 18.36
N SER A 38 -34.81 7.44 17.47
CA SER A 38 -36.06 6.95 16.87
C SER A 38 -35.78 5.93 15.77
N TYR A 39 -36.75 5.02 15.52
CA TYR A 39 -36.68 4.07 14.42
C TYR A 39 -36.50 4.76 13.06
N ARG A 40 -37.22 5.87 12.83
CA ARG A 40 -37.11 6.65 11.59
C ARG A 40 -35.70 7.21 11.40
N THR A 41 -35.09 7.74 12.47
CA THR A 41 -33.72 8.26 12.45
C THR A 41 -32.72 7.14 12.18
N LEU A 42 -32.84 6.01 12.89
CA LEU A 42 -31.98 4.85 12.70
C LEU A 42 -32.05 4.34 11.25
N MET A 43 -33.25 4.18 10.69
CA MET A 43 -33.40 3.69 9.31
C MET A 43 -32.78 4.65 8.29
N ARG A 44 -32.92 5.97 8.50
CA ARG A 44 -32.28 6.97 7.64
C ARG A 44 -30.75 6.88 7.74
N ASP A 45 -30.20 6.82 8.95
CA ASP A 45 -28.75 6.75 9.13
C ASP A 45 -28.16 5.45 8.57
N LEU A 46 -28.86 4.32 8.71
CA LEU A 46 -28.48 3.04 8.10
C LEU A 46 -28.50 3.11 6.56
N ALA A 47 -29.48 3.78 5.97
CA ALA A 47 -29.55 3.95 4.51
C ALA A 47 -28.37 4.79 3.99
N GLU A 48 -28.07 5.89 4.67
CA GLU A 48 -26.92 6.74 4.33
C GLU A 48 -25.58 6.03 4.53
N LEU A 49 -25.44 5.21 5.59
CA LEU A 49 -24.25 4.38 5.80
C LEU A 49 -24.08 3.35 4.68
N LYS A 50 -25.16 2.73 4.20
CA LYS A 50 -25.13 1.83 3.03
C LYS A 50 -24.69 2.58 1.76
N GLU A 51 -25.23 3.78 1.54
CA GLU A 51 -24.85 4.64 0.41
C GLU A 51 -23.37 5.06 0.48
N ALA A 52 -22.85 5.28 1.69
CA ALA A 52 -21.44 5.54 1.94
C ALA A 52 -20.54 4.27 1.85
N GLY A 53 -21.11 3.11 1.53
CA GLY A 53 -20.38 1.86 1.31
C GLY A 53 -20.13 1.00 2.54
N VAL A 54 -20.79 1.27 3.67
CA VAL A 54 -20.76 0.39 4.84
C VAL A 54 -21.57 -0.88 4.52
N PRO A 55 -20.98 -2.08 4.65
CA PRO A 55 -21.63 -3.32 4.24
C PRO A 55 -22.67 -3.74 5.28
N ILE A 56 -23.87 -3.16 5.27
CA ILE A 56 -24.93 -3.45 6.23
C ILE A 56 -26.00 -4.34 5.60
N GLU A 57 -26.28 -5.49 6.22
CA GLU A 57 -27.42 -6.35 5.91
C GLU A 57 -28.55 -6.19 6.93
N SER A 58 -29.76 -6.50 6.49
CA SER A 58 -30.96 -6.45 7.32
C SER A 58 -31.88 -7.59 6.93
N GLU A 59 -32.01 -8.59 7.80
CA GLU A 59 -32.93 -9.70 7.63
C GLU A 59 -34.24 -9.46 8.39
N ARG A 60 -35.38 -9.72 7.74
CA ARG A 60 -36.71 -9.64 8.36
C ARG A 60 -37.16 -11.03 8.83
N GLY A 61 -37.74 -11.13 10.02
CA GLY A 61 -38.32 -12.38 10.53
C GLY A 61 -37.97 -12.66 12.00
N ARG A 62 -38.44 -13.79 12.54
CA ARG A 62 -38.07 -14.25 13.89
C ARG A 62 -36.58 -14.62 13.90
N GLY A 63 -35.79 -13.90 14.70
CA GLY A 63 -34.33 -14.04 14.73
C GLY A 63 -33.57 -13.15 13.73
N GLY A 64 -34.29 -12.37 12.90
CA GLY A 64 -33.68 -11.40 11.99
C GLY A 64 -33.10 -10.18 12.71
N GLY A 65 -32.12 -9.55 12.09
CA GLY A 65 -31.43 -8.39 12.64
C GLY A 65 -30.66 -7.59 11.60
N ILE A 66 -30.06 -6.51 12.07
CA ILE A 66 -29.13 -5.65 11.34
C ILE A 66 -27.72 -6.10 11.73
N SER A 67 -26.87 -6.31 10.74
CA SER A 67 -25.49 -6.76 10.93
C SER A 67 -24.59 -6.21 9.84
N LEU A 68 -23.28 -6.33 10.02
CA LEU A 68 -22.32 -6.13 8.94
C LEU A 68 -22.19 -7.41 8.09
N VAL A 69 -22.28 -7.25 6.76
CA VAL A 69 -22.01 -8.33 5.79
C VAL A 69 -20.53 -8.68 5.88
N GLY A 70 -20.24 -9.92 6.26
CA GLY A 70 -18.87 -10.39 6.43
C GLY A 70 -18.17 -9.69 7.59
N ARG A 71 -17.98 -10.41 8.70
CA ARG A 71 -17.29 -9.93 9.92
C ARG A 71 -15.77 -9.80 9.77
N TRP A 72 -15.31 -9.18 8.69
CA TRP A 72 -13.90 -9.06 8.38
C TRP A 72 -13.55 -7.58 8.35
N GLY A 73 -13.02 -7.08 9.46
CA GLY A 73 -12.60 -5.68 9.59
C GLY A 73 -11.34 -5.58 10.45
N ILE A 74 -10.38 -4.75 10.02
CA ILE A 74 -9.14 -4.52 10.76
C ILE A 74 -9.29 -3.18 11.47
N ARG A 75 -9.41 -3.21 12.81
CA ARG A 75 -9.73 -2.01 13.61
C ARG A 75 -8.51 -1.12 13.87
N ASN A 76 -7.34 -1.71 14.07
CA ASN A 76 -6.09 -1.04 14.42
C ASN A 76 -4.92 -1.73 13.71
N LEU A 77 -4.58 -1.27 12.50
CA LEU A 77 -3.40 -1.75 11.78
C LEU A 77 -2.28 -0.71 11.88
N HIS A 78 -1.23 -1.03 12.62
CA HIS A 78 -0.01 -0.24 12.60
C HIS A 78 0.96 -0.93 11.65
N LEU A 79 1.47 -0.18 10.68
CA LEU A 79 2.47 -0.65 9.73
C LEU A 79 3.71 0.21 9.89
N ASN A 80 4.86 -0.44 10.01
CA ASN A 80 6.14 0.25 9.85
C ASN A 80 6.43 0.48 8.35
N ASN A 81 7.48 1.25 8.06
CA ASN A 81 7.84 1.60 6.68
C ASN A 81 8.03 0.38 5.78
N SER A 82 8.69 -0.66 6.26
CA SER A 82 8.94 -1.89 5.49
C SER A 82 7.65 -2.66 5.19
N GLU A 83 6.70 -2.69 6.14
CA GLU A 83 5.39 -3.31 5.97
C GLU A 83 4.51 -2.52 5.00
N VAL A 84 4.57 -1.19 5.03
CA VAL A 84 3.91 -0.33 4.04
C VAL A 84 4.43 -0.63 2.64
N ILE A 85 5.75 -0.70 2.45
CA ILE A 85 6.33 -1.07 1.15
C ILE A 85 5.86 -2.46 0.73
N SER A 86 5.92 -3.44 1.63
CA SER A 86 5.49 -4.82 1.36
C SER A 86 4.03 -4.89 0.91
N LEU A 87 3.15 -4.14 1.57
CA LEU A 87 1.73 -4.04 1.22
C LEU A 87 1.53 -3.41 -0.16
N LEU A 88 2.18 -2.28 -0.42
CA LEU A 88 2.06 -1.57 -1.68
C LEU A 88 2.58 -2.41 -2.86
N VAL A 89 3.70 -3.12 -2.67
CA VAL A 89 4.22 -4.01 -3.71
C VAL A 89 3.29 -5.21 -3.92
N SER A 90 2.77 -5.82 -2.85
CA SER A 90 1.81 -6.93 -2.99
C SER A 90 0.58 -6.52 -3.81
N LEU A 91 0.05 -5.32 -3.58
CA LEU A 91 -1.04 -4.77 -4.38
C LEU A 91 -0.60 -4.55 -5.83
N ALA A 92 0.58 -3.96 -6.08
CA ALA A 92 1.08 -3.72 -7.42
C ALA A 92 1.30 -5.02 -8.23
N ILE A 93 1.84 -6.07 -7.61
CA ILE A 93 1.98 -7.41 -8.22
C ILE A 93 0.61 -7.98 -8.55
N THR A 94 -0.34 -7.89 -7.63
CA THR A 94 -1.68 -8.42 -7.86
C THR A 94 -2.39 -7.70 -9.01
N GLU A 95 -2.19 -6.38 -9.12
CA GLU A 95 -2.68 -5.58 -10.25
C GLU A 95 -2.02 -5.98 -11.58
N SER A 96 -0.72 -6.27 -11.59
CA SER A 96 0.01 -6.60 -12.83
C SER A 96 -0.40 -7.95 -13.43
N ILE A 97 -0.81 -8.91 -12.61
CA ILE A 97 -1.24 -10.26 -13.06
C ILE A 97 -2.56 -10.20 -13.85
N LYS A 98 -3.35 -9.12 -13.75
CA LYS A 98 -4.65 -8.96 -14.44
C LYS A 98 -5.59 -10.16 -14.26
N SER A 99 -5.55 -10.79 -13.08
CA SER A 99 -6.33 -12.01 -12.79
C SER A 99 -7.84 -11.73 -12.82
N PRO A 100 -8.64 -12.50 -13.61
CA PRO A 100 -10.09 -12.32 -13.71
C PRO A 100 -10.83 -12.41 -12.37
N ILE A 101 -10.26 -13.13 -11.40
CA ILE A 101 -10.86 -13.34 -10.07
C ILE A 101 -10.56 -12.17 -9.12
N LEU A 102 -9.47 -11.43 -9.36
CA LEU A 102 -8.93 -10.45 -8.41
C LEU A 102 -9.17 -9.00 -8.85
N VAL A 103 -9.31 -8.70 -10.14
CA VAL A 103 -9.27 -7.33 -10.69
C VAL A 103 -10.22 -6.36 -9.98
N ASP A 104 -11.50 -6.71 -9.82
CA ASP A 104 -12.50 -5.79 -9.24
C ASP A 104 -12.27 -5.54 -7.74
N ASN A 105 -11.89 -6.59 -7.01
CA ASN A 105 -11.65 -6.52 -5.58
C ASN A 105 -10.35 -5.78 -5.23
N VAL A 106 -9.29 -5.94 -6.03
CA VAL A 106 -7.99 -5.32 -5.77
C VAL A 106 -8.07 -3.80 -5.83
N ARG A 107 -8.80 -3.23 -6.81
CA ARG A 107 -9.01 -1.79 -6.89
C ARG A 107 -9.75 -1.25 -5.67
N SER A 108 -10.81 -1.95 -5.25
CA SER A 108 -11.58 -1.60 -4.04
C SER A 108 -10.72 -1.67 -2.78
N ILE A 109 -9.97 -2.76 -2.59
CA ILE A 109 -9.06 -2.97 -1.46
C ILE A 109 -7.99 -1.87 -1.42
N LYS A 110 -7.37 -1.56 -2.56
CA LYS A 110 -6.37 -0.49 -2.67
C LYS A 110 -6.92 0.87 -2.28
N ASN A 111 -8.14 1.20 -2.70
CA ASN A 111 -8.78 2.46 -2.32
C ASN A 111 -9.06 2.50 -0.82
N ARG A 112 -9.58 1.41 -0.24
CA ARG A 112 -9.84 1.30 1.21
C ARG A 112 -8.56 1.42 2.03
N ILE A 113 -7.51 0.69 1.66
CA ILE A 113 -6.18 0.77 2.30
C ILE A 113 -5.64 2.20 2.21
N SER A 114 -5.68 2.81 1.03
CA SER A 114 -5.19 4.19 0.86
C SER A 114 -5.96 5.17 1.74
N SER A 115 -7.30 5.03 1.84
CA SER A 115 -8.13 5.88 2.70
C SER A 115 -7.99 5.62 4.20
N ALA A 116 -7.44 4.45 4.59
CA ALA A 116 -7.22 4.10 5.98
C ALA A 116 -6.04 4.85 6.60
N PHE A 117 -5.12 5.38 5.79
CA PHE A 117 -4.04 6.23 6.26
C PHE A 117 -4.53 7.66 6.57
N PRO A 118 -3.96 8.35 7.57
CA PRO A 118 -4.17 9.78 7.79
C PRO A 118 -3.91 10.60 6.52
N ILE A 119 -4.66 11.70 6.32
CA ILE A 119 -4.62 12.53 5.10
C ILE A 119 -3.19 12.95 4.72
N GLU A 120 -2.37 13.31 5.71
CA GLU A 120 -0.96 13.68 5.53
C GLU A 120 -0.12 12.54 4.95
N GLN A 121 -0.38 11.31 5.40
CA GLN A 121 0.30 10.10 4.94
C GLN A 121 -0.22 9.63 3.60
N GLN A 122 -1.49 9.87 3.25
CA GLN A 122 -2.04 9.46 1.94
C GLN A 122 -1.23 10.02 0.76
N GLN A 123 -0.74 11.26 0.89
CA GLN A 123 0.11 11.87 -0.14
C GLN A 123 1.48 11.17 -0.23
N VAL A 124 2.07 10.82 0.92
CA VAL A 124 3.34 10.07 0.99
C VAL A 124 3.16 8.69 0.35
N ILE A 125 2.12 7.97 0.72
CA ILE A 125 1.76 6.66 0.16
C ILE A 125 1.56 6.74 -1.35
N SER A 126 0.81 7.73 -1.83
CA SER A 126 0.58 7.95 -3.26
C SER A 126 1.88 8.20 -4.03
N LYS A 127 2.82 8.95 -3.44
CA LYS A 127 4.17 9.18 -4.03
C LYS A 127 5.01 7.92 -4.03
N ILE A 128 5.02 7.15 -2.95
CA ILE A 128 5.74 5.87 -2.85
C ILE A 128 5.20 4.88 -3.89
N ARG A 129 3.87 4.76 -4.01
CA ARG A 129 3.23 3.86 -4.98
C ARG A 129 3.66 4.15 -6.41
N LYS A 130 3.79 5.41 -6.80
CA LYS A 130 4.26 5.83 -8.13
C LYS A 130 5.73 5.47 -8.41
N ARG A 131 6.47 5.06 -7.38
CA ARG A 131 7.87 4.63 -7.44
C ARG A 131 8.01 3.11 -7.35
N ILE A 132 6.92 2.35 -7.39
CA ILE A 132 6.91 0.89 -7.45
C ILE A 132 6.52 0.48 -8.85
N LEU A 133 7.42 -0.23 -9.53
CA LEU A 133 7.26 -0.72 -10.89
C LEU A 133 7.22 -2.24 -10.88
N VAL A 134 6.26 -2.82 -11.59
CA VAL A 134 6.16 -4.26 -11.78
C VAL A 134 6.15 -4.53 -13.28
N GLY A 135 7.24 -5.11 -13.76
CA GLY A 135 7.44 -5.50 -15.15
C GLY A 135 7.03 -6.95 -15.43
N ASN A 136 7.55 -7.48 -16.54
CA ASN A 136 7.32 -8.86 -16.97
C ASN A 136 8.22 -9.84 -16.19
N ILE A 137 8.16 -11.12 -16.56
CA ILE A 137 9.05 -12.15 -16.03
C ILE A 137 10.48 -11.87 -16.50
N ALA A 138 11.45 -11.97 -15.59
CA ALA A 138 12.86 -11.79 -15.92
C ALA A 138 13.34 -12.85 -16.94
N SER A 139 14.36 -12.53 -17.74
CA SER A 139 14.91 -13.50 -18.69
C SER A 139 15.54 -14.71 -17.99
N GLU A 140 15.57 -15.85 -18.66
CA GLU A 140 16.06 -17.11 -18.08
C GLU A 140 17.49 -17.01 -17.53
N ASN A 141 18.38 -16.29 -18.22
CA ASN A 141 19.76 -16.05 -17.78
C ASN A 141 19.82 -15.23 -16.48
N VAL A 142 18.92 -14.25 -16.32
CA VAL A 142 18.83 -13.45 -15.10
C VAL A 142 18.30 -14.33 -13.96
N ILE A 143 17.26 -15.13 -14.19
CA ILE A 143 16.69 -16.07 -13.21
C ILE A 143 17.72 -17.07 -12.73
N ARG A 144 18.50 -17.69 -13.63
CA ARG A 144 19.54 -18.68 -13.28
C ARG A 144 20.64 -18.12 -12.36
N SER A 145 20.87 -16.81 -12.42
CA SER A 145 21.87 -16.12 -11.59
C SER A 145 21.27 -15.41 -10.38
N TYR A 146 19.97 -15.57 -10.12
CA TYR A 146 19.30 -14.94 -8.99
C TYR A 146 19.56 -15.69 -7.69
N SER A 147 19.79 -14.94 -6.62
CA SER A 147 19.83 -15.47 -5.27
C SER A 147 19.02 -14.57 -4.32
N PRO A 148 18.38 -15.10 -3.27
CA PRO A 148 17.67 -14.25 -2.32
C PRO A 148 18.63 -13.24 -1.65
N PRO A 149 18.33 -11.93 -1.68
CA PRO A 149 19.16 -10.93 -1.02
C PRO A 149 19.17 -11.10 0.50
N ARG A 150 20.21 -10.60 1.15
CA ARG A 150 20.33 -10.60 2.62
C ARG A 150 19.26 -9.68 3.24
N GLN A 151 18.67 -10.11 4.35
CA GLN A 151 17.61 -9.33 5.02
C GLN A 151 18.08 -7.95 5.50
N SER A 152 19.35 -7.82 5.94
CA SER A 152 19.92 -6.53 6.36
C SER A 152 19.98 -5.52 5.20
N VAL A 153 20.39 -5.97 4.02
CA VAL A 153 20.43 -5.17 2.80
C VAL A 153 19.03 -4.71 2.42
N LEU A 154 18.04 -5.61 2.47
CA LEU A 154 16.64 -5.29 2.19
C LEU A 154 16.09 -4.24 3.15
N SER A 155 16.33 -4.40 4.46
CA SER A 155 15.86 -3.45 5.48
C SER A 155 16.42 -2.04 5.23
N ASP A 156 17.75 -1.92 5.06
CA ASP A 156 18.39 -0.63 4.88
C ASP A 156 17.96 0.06 3.57
N LEU A 157 17.82 -0.70 2.48
CA LEU A 157 17.36 -0.16 1.21
C LEU A 157 15.90 0.31 1.29
N THR A 158 15.04 -0.48 1.92
CA THR A 158 13.61 -0.16 2.07
C THR A 158 13.42 1.09 2.93
N ASP A 159 14.15 1.20 4.04
CA ASP A 159 14.18 2.40 4.88
C ASP A 159 14.68 3.62 4.11
N SER A 160 15.78 3.48 3.38
CA SER A 160 16.38 4.57 2.60
C SER A 160 15.46 5.04 1.46
N PHE A 161 14.79 4.10 0.79
CA PHE A 161 13.80 4.38 -0.24
C PHE A 161 12.58 5.13 0.31
N PHE A 162 12.07 4.71 1.48
CA PHE A 162 10.93 5.33 2.14
C PHE A 162 11.25 6.75 2.61
N ASN A 163 12.40 6.92 3.28
CA ASN A 163 12.83 8.18 3.91
C ASN A 163 13.55 9.14 2.95
N LEU A 164 13.73 8.77 1.68
CA LEU A 164 14.46 9.56 0.68
C LEU A 164 15.91 9.84 1.08
N ASN A 165 16.57 8.85 1.68
CA ASN A 165 17.98 8.91 2.03
C ASN A 165 18.84 8.25 0.96
N LYS A 166 19.99 8.86 0.67
CA LYS A 166 21.05 8.21 -0.10
C LYS A 166 21.60 7.04 0.71
N ILE A 167 22.11 6.04 0.02
CA ILE A 167 22.66 4.85 0.65
C ILE A 167 23.97 4.46 -0.01
N GLU A 168 24.96 4.11 0.80
CA GLU A 168 26.21 3.52 0.31
C GLU A 168 25.98 2.02 0.11
N ILE A 169 26.32 1.49 -1.07
CA ILE A 169 26.24 0.07 -1.39
C ILE A 169 27.60 -0.44 -1.87
N ARG A 170 27.90 -1.69 -1.50
CA ARG A 170 28.94 -2.49 -2.14
C ARG A 170 28.28 -3.42 -3.14
N TYR A 171 28.58 -3.27 -4.41
CA TYR A 171 27.84 -3.90 -5.51
C TYR A 171 28.72 -4.81 -6.36
N LEU A 172 28.25 -6.02 -6.65
CA LEU A 172 28.85 -6.95 -7.61
C LEU A 172 28.20 -6.78 -8.99
N SER A 173 28.95 -6.30 -9.97
CA SER A 173 28.44 -6.12 -11.32
C SER A 173 28.31 -7.44 -12.09
N SER A 174 27.64 -7.42 -13.26
CA SER A 174 27.59 -8.56 -14.18
C SER A 174 28.96 -8.99 -14.71
N LYS A 175 29.96 -8.11 -14.66
CA LYS A 175 31.34 -8.37 -15.07
C LYS A 175 32.22 -8.88 -13.92
N ASN A 176 31.61 -9.26 -12.79
CA ASN A 176 32.27 -9.66 -11.55
C ASN A 176 33.16 -8.59 -10.90
N GLU A 177 32.97 -7.33 -11.26
CA GLU A 177 33.65 -6.21 -10.59
C GLU A 177 32.88 -5.80 -9.34
N ILE A 178 33.58 -5.73 -8.20
CA ILE A 178 33.03 -5.21 -6.95
C ILE A 178 33.32 -3.71 -6.89
N THR A 179 32.29 -2.93 -6.61
CA THR A 179 32.44 -1.48 -6.50
C THR A 179 31.60 -0.89 -5.39
N ASP A 180 32.13 0.15 -4.74
CA ASP A 180 31.37 0.94 -3.76
C ASP A 180 30.68 2.11 -4.50
N ARG A 181 29.43 2.39 -4.12
CA ARG A 181 28.56 3.38 -4.77
C ARG A 181 27.77 4.14 -3.73
N LEU A 182 27.59 5.45 -3.94
CA LEU A 182 26.57 6.24 -3.27
C LEU A 182 25.41 6.41 -4.25
N ILE A 183 24.22 5.93 -3.85
CA ILE A 183 23.05 5.91 -4.74
C ILE A 183 21.86 6.63 -4.12
N GLU A 184 21.01 7.19 -4.98
CA GLU A 184 19.68 7.70 -4.64
C GLU A 184 18.62 6.66 -5.07
N PRO A 185 17.97 5.90 -4.16
CA PRO A 185 16.96 4.91 -4.53
C PRO A 185 15.66 5.57 -5.03
N GLN A 186 15.55 5.80 -6.34
CA GLN A 186 14.43 6.54 -6.92
C GLN A 186 13.19 5.67 -7.10
N MET A 187 13.32 4.44 -7.63
CA MET A 187 12.20 3.53 -7.85
C MET A 187 12.56 2.09 -7.48
N LEU A 188 11.61 1.38 -6.88
CA LEU A 188 11.68 -0.06 -6.64
C LEU A 188 11.02 -0.77 -7.82
N ALA A 189 11.70 -1.76 -8.37
CA ALA A 189 11.32 -2.45 -9.58
C ALA A 189 11.34 -3.97 -9.37
N LEU A 190 10.36 -4.66 -9.96
CA LEU A 190 10.27 -6.12 -9.96
C LEU A 190 10.08 -6.64 -11.37
N GLU A 191 10.99 -7.51 -11.80
CA GLU A 191 10.77 -8.45 -12.91
C GLU A 191 10.79 -9.85 -12.33
N PHE A 192 9.64 -10.48 -12.17
CA PHE A 192 9.56 -11.67 -11.32
C PHE A 192 10.58 -12.76 -11.72
N PRO A 193 11.38 -13.30 -10.78
CA PRO A 193 11.42 -13.06 -9.33
C PRO A 193 12.49 -12.04 -8.87
N VAL A 194 13.11 -11.30 -9.79
CA VAL A 194 14.31 -10.48 -9.57
C VAL A 194 13.93 -9.03 -9.25
N TRP A 195 14.54 -8.50 -8.18
CA TRP A 195 14.28 -7.16 -7.71
C TRP A 195 15.40 -6.20 -8.05
N TYR A 196 15.02 -4.96 -8.37
CA TYR A 196 15.92 -3.89 -8.75
C TYR A 196 15.57 -2.61 -8.02
N PHE A 197 16.57 -1.77 -7.78
CA PHE A 197 16.35 -0.34 -7.63
C PHE A 197 16.83 0.39 -8.87
N LEU A 198 15.99 1.26 -9.40
CA LEU A 198 16.40 2.30 -10.34
C LEU A 198 16.90 3.48 -9.51
N CYS A 199 18.18 3.80 -9.64
CA CYS A 199 18.89 4.74 -8.78
C CYS A 199 19.64 5.79 -9.58
N TRP A 200 19.92 6.92 -8.93
CA TRP A 200 20.92 7.86 -9.44
C TRP A 200 22.25 7.43 -8.84
N ASP A 201 23.22 7.09 -9.70
CA ASP A 201 24.57 6.69 -9.28
C ASP A 201 25.47 7.93 -9.25
N GLU A 202 25.85 8.38 -8.05
CA GLU A 202 26.70 9.58 -7.89
C GLU A 202 28.09 9.41 -8.48
N LEU A 203 28.61 8.18 -8.59
CA LEU A 203 29.91 7.99 -9.22
C LEU A 203 29.82 8.18 -10.74
N ARG A 204 28.68 7.80 -11.32
CA ARG A 204 28.48 7.77 -12.78
C ARG A 204 27.71 8.96 -13.29
N GLN A 205 27.10 9.73 -12.39
CA GLN A 205 26.25 10.89 -12.67
C GLN A 205 25.16 10.53 -13.68
N ASP A 206 24.53 9.37 -13.47
CA ASP A 206 23.53 8.83 -14.39
C ASP A 206 22.56 7.87 -13.68
N ALA A 207 21.40 7.63 -14.30
CA ALA A 207 20.42 6.64 -13.86
C ALA A 207 20.93 5.22 -14.14
N ARG A 208 20.87 4.35 -13.13
CA ARG A 208 21.26 2.93 -13.26
C ARG A 208 20.34 2.00 -12.50
N LEU A 209 20.17 0.80 -13.03
CA LEU A 209 19.47 -0.30 -12.39
C LEU A 209 20.45 -1.15 -11.58
N PHE A 210 20.16 -1.33 -10.30
CA PHE A 210 20.90 -2.19 -9.40
C PHE A 210 20.04 -3.37 -8.97
N ARG A 211 20.43 -4.57 -9.39
CA ARG A 211 19.89 -5.84 -8.88
C ARG A 211 20.13 -5.95 -7.37
N ILE A 212 19.06 -6.09 -6.59
CA ILE A 212 19.16 -6.11 -5.12
C ILE A 212 19.96 -7.32 -4.64
N ASP A 213 19.82 -8.46 -5.30
CA ASP A 213 20.56 -9.70 -4.97
C ASP A 213 22.08 -9.59 -5.16
N ARG A 214 22.54 -8.58 -5.90
CA ARG A 214 23.96 -8.33 -6.15
C ARG A 214 24.57 -7.28 -5.21
N ILE A 215 23.80 -6.75 -4.27
CA ILE A 215 24.29 -5.84 -3.23
C ILE A 215 24.87 -6.68 -2.08
N LEU A 216 26.18 -6.56 -1.88
CA LEU A 216 26.94 -7.33 -0.90
C LEU A 216 26.77 -6.78 0.52
N SER A 217 26.70 -5.45 0.64
CA SER A 217 26.48 -4.73 1.91
C SER A 217 25.95 -3.33 1.68
N THR A 218 25.30 -2.78 2.70
CA THR A 218 24.70 -1.45 2.75
C THR A 218 25.26 -0.65 3.92
N LYS A 219 25.26 0.68 3.77
CA LYS A 219 25.46 1.60 4.88
C LYS A 219 24.54 2.81 4.70
N LYS A 220 23.64 2.99 5.68
CA LYS A 220 22.70 4.12 5.70
C LYS A 220 23.45 5.43 5.84
N THR A 221 22.91 6.47 5.20
CA THR A 221 23.41 7.84 5.32
C THR A 221 22.29 8.76 5.80
N ASN A 222 22.67 9.94 6.29
CA ASN A 222 21.70 11.01 6.62
C ASN A 222 21.51 12.00 5.46
N MET A 223 22.13 11.74 4.30
CA MET A 223 22.01 12.59 3.12
C MET A 223 20.66 12.32 2.48
N THR A 224 19.87 13.36 2.25
CA THR A 224 18.59 13.23 1.56
C THR A 224 18.74 13.48 0.07
N PHE A 225 17.77 13.00 -0.71
CA PHE A 225 17.63 13.34 -2.12
C PHE A 225 16.19 13.75 -2.44
N LYS A 226 16.00 14.37 -3.60
CA LYS A 226 14.67 14.68 -4.13
C LYS A 226 14.32 13.70 -5.23
N ILE A 227 13.04 13.37 -5.34
CA ILE A 227 12.55 12.54 -6.43
C ILE A 227 12.85 13.25 -7.75
N ARG A 228 13.59 12.56 -8.62
CA ARG A 228 13.91 13.06 -9.96
C ARG A 228 12.71 12.89 -10.88
N ARG A 229 12.61 13.72 -11.91
CA ARG A 229 11.51 13.61 -12.90
C ARG A 229 11.65 12.28 -13.63
N SER A 230 10.54 11.56 -13.76
CA SER A 230 10.52 10.18 -14.28
C SER A 230 10.82 10.10 -15.77
N ASP A 231 10.46 11.10 -16.55
CA ASP A 231 10.69 11.19 -18.00
C ASP A 231 12.19 11.06 -18.34
N ALA A 232 13.05 11.83 -17.68
CA ALA A 232 14.50 11.78 -17.88
C ALA A 232 15.17 10.55 -17.24
N PHE A 233 14.49 9.85 -16.33
CA PHE A 233 15.07 8.77 -15.52
C PHE A 233 14.73 7.37 -16.05
N MET A 234 13.62 7.26 -16.77
CA MET A 234 13.15 6.01 -17.35
C MET A 234 13.87 5.65 -18.64
N GLU A 235 14.60 6.57 -19.30
CA GLU A 235 15.48 6.28 -20.45
C GLU A 235 16.48 5.15 -20.16
N GLY A 236 17.09 5.12 -18.98
CA GLY A 236 17.97 4.02 -18.56
C GLY A 236 17.25 2.72 -18.16
N ALA A 237 15.92 2.75 -18.06
CA ALA A 237 15.06 1.63 -17.67
C ALA A 237 14.10 1.18 -18.78
N HIS A 238 14.16 1.83 -19.95
CA HIS A 238 13.20 1.66 -21.04
C HIS A 238 13.16 0.21 -21.55
N GLU A 239 14.30 -0.48 -21.59
CA GLU A 239 14.34 -1.90 -21.99
C GLU A 239 13.58 -2.83 -21.04
N LEU A 240 13.47 -2.50 -19.75
CA LEU A 240 12.81 -3.35 -18.74
C LEU A 240 11.31 -3.04 -18.56
N PHE A 241 10.88 -1.80 -18.77
CA PHE A 241 9.51 -1.34 -18.44
C PHE A 241 8.70 -0.82 -19.63
N ASN A 242 9.08 -1.14 -20.87
CA ASN A 242 8.41 -0.71 -22.11
C ASN A 242 6.90 -1.04 -22.22
N ASN A 243 6.29 -1.73 -21.24
CA ASN A 243 4.88 -2.15 -21.23
C ASN A 243 4.11 -1.77 -19.96
N ILE A 244 4.56 -0.81 -19.15
CA ILE A 244 3.77 -0.26 -18.02
C ILE A 244 2.95 0.94 -18.46
#